data_AF-A0A072UDL4-F1
#
_entry.id   AF-A0A072UDL4-F1
#
_cell.length_a   1.000
_cell.length_b   1.000
_cell.length_c   1.000
_cell.angle_alpha   90.00
_cell.angle_beta   90.00
_cell.angle_gamma   90.00
#
_symmetry.space_group_name_H-M   'P 1'
#
loop_
_entity.id
_entity.type
_entity.pdbx_description
1 polymer ?
#
loop_
_entity_poly.entity_id
_entity_poly.type
_entity_poly.pdbx_seq_one_letter_code
_entity_poly.pdbx_strand_id
1 'polypeptide(L)' 'MDTKDDGISRSILEASPVHYIMKIQSFSLLTSNSIERYESGKFEAGGYKWYT' A
#
# COMPACT_ATOMS: atom_id res chain seq x y z
N MET A 1 12.81 30.46 32.08
CA MET A 1 13.49 29.39 31.31
C MET A 1 12.38 28.58 30.69
N ASP A 2 11.93 29.06 29.54
CA ASP A 2 10.74 28.59 28.85
C ASP A 2 11.06 27.31 28.09
N THR A 3 10.49 26.18 28.52
CA THR A 3 10.53 24.93 27.77
C THR A 3 9.45 24.98 26.71
N LYS A 4 9.85 25.36 25.49
CA LYS A 4 8.99 25.32 24.29
C LYS A 4 8.82 23.86 23.89
N ASP A 5 7.70 23.28 24.30
CA ASP A 5 7.28 21.94 23.91
C ASP A 5 6.75 22.01 22.46
N ASP A 6 7.62 21.74 21.48
CA ASP A 6 7.24 21.53 20.09
C ASP A 6 6.49 20.18 20.01
N GLY A 7 5.22 20.22 20.42
CA GLY A 7 4.34 19.07 20.49
C GLY A 7 4.15 18.44 19.11
N ILE A 8 4.69 17.24 18.93
CA ILE A 8 4.44 16.39 17.77
C ILE A 8 2.93 16.14 17.67
N SER A 9 2.27 16.78 16.71
CA SER A 9 0.85 16.55 16.42
C SER A 9 0.69 15.24 15.66
N ARG A 10 0.26 14.19 16.36
CA ARG A 10 0.00 12.87 15.79
C ARG A 10 -1.47 12.75 15.40
N SER A 11 -1.75 12.65 14.10
CA SER A 11 -3.09 12.30 13.60
C SER A 11 -3.27 10.78 13.53
N ILE A 12 -4.41 10.30 14.01
CA ILE A 12 -4.86 8.91 13.82
C ILE A 12 -5.73 8.92 12.57
N LEU A 13 -5.26 8.30 11.49
CA LEU A 13 -6.13 7.97 10.37
C LEU A 13 -6.94 6.74 10.79
N GLU A 14 -8.26 6.87 10.89
CA GLU A 14 -9.19 5.76 11.24
C GLU A 14 -9.07 4.57 10.28
N ALA A 15 -8.54 4.78 9.07
CA ALA A 15 -8.06 3.73 8.18
C ALA A 15 -6.55 3.86 8.02
N SER A 16 -5.82 2.75 8.14
CA SER A 16 -4.42 2.68 7.69
C SER A 16 -4.33 3.29 6.29
N PRO A 17 -3.35 4.15 5.97
CA PRO A 17 -3.24 4.73 4.64
C PRO A 17 -2.98 3.58 3.66
N VAL A 18 -4.05 3.03 3.09
CA VAL A 18 -3.94 1.97 2.11
C VAL A 18 -3.44 2.62 0.84
N HIS A 19 -2.12 2.57 0.65
CA HIS A 19 -1.46 3.21 -0.48
C HIS A 19 -1.75 2.48 -1.80
N TYR A 20 -2.13 1.19 -1.76
CA TYR A 20 -2.50 0.41 -2.93
C TYR A 20 -3.33 -0.82 -2.57
N ILE A 21 -4.37 -1.10 -3.36
CA ILE A 21 -5.19 -2.33 -3.26
C ILE A 21 -5.18 -3.03 -4.62
N MET A 22 -4.74 -4.29 -4.63
CA MET A 22 -4.87 -5.16 -5.80
C MET A 22 -6.01 -6.16 -5.57
N LYS A 23 -7.04 -6.11 -6.41
CA LYS A 23 -8.17 -7.04 -6.36
C LYS A 23 -8.10 -8.03 -7.51
N ILE A 24 -7.92 -9.31 -7.19
CA ILE A 24 -7.96 -10.40 -8.16
C ILE A 24 -9.40 -10.92 -8.22
N GLN A 25 -10.06 -10.76 -9.36
CA GLN A 25 -11.49 -11.12 -9.51
C GLN A 25 -11.70 -12.60 -9.78
N SER A 26 -10.78 -13.24 -10.52
CA SER A 26 -10.93 -14.61 -11.02
C SER A 26 -9.72 -15.46 -10.65
N PHE A 27 -9.46 -15.61 -9.36
CA PHE A 27 -8.28 -16.32 -8.85
C PHE A 27 -8.16 -17.76 -9.40
N SER A 28 -9.29 -18.46 -9.56
CA SER A 28 -9.32 -19.82 -10.12
C SER A 28 -8.72 -19.91 -11.53
N LEU A 29 -8.82 -18.85 -12.33
CA LEU A 29 -8.27 -18.81 -13.68
C LEU A 29 -6.74 -18.74 -13.69
N LEU A 30 -6.12 -18.23 -12.61
CA LEU A 30 -4.66 -18.21 -12.50
C LEU A 30 -4.12 -19.63 -12.41
N THR A 31 -4.75 -20.47 -11.58
CA THR A 31 -4.38 -21.88 -11.43
C THR A 31 -4.72 -22.70 -12.68
N SER A 32 -5.92 -22.50 -13.25
CA SER A 32 -6.36 -23.32 -14.40
C SER A 32 -5.54 -23.10 -15.66
N ASN A 33 -4.98 -21.90 -15.83
CA ASN A 33 -4.14 -21.54 -16.98
C ASN A 33 -2.65 -21.71 -16.68
N SER A 34 -2.27 -22.36 -15.57
CA SER A 34 -0.87 -22.57 -15.17
C SER A 34 -0.06 -21.27 -15.14
N ILE A 35 -0.67 -20.15 -14.73
CA ILE A 35 0.04 -18.88 -14.60
C ILE A 35 0.97 -18.99 -13.40
N GLU A 36 2.26 -19.02 -13.65
CA GLU A 36 3.29 -19.16 -12.61
C GLU A 36 3.44 -17.89 -11.76
N ARG A 37 3.26 -16.71 -12.39
CA ARG A 37 3.40 -15.41 -11.71
C ARG A 37 2.35 -14.42 -12.19
N TYR A 38 1.78 -13.70 -11.23
CA TYR A 38 0.90 -12.56 -11.45
C TYR A 38 1.45 -11.37 -10.67
N GLU A 39 1.95 -10.37 -11.39
CA GLU A 39 2.56 -9.17 -10.81
C GLU A 39 1.50 -8.07 -10.63
N SER A 40 1.75 -7.18 -9.67
CA SER A 40 0.94 -5.98 -9.53
C SER A 40 1.18 -5.02 -10.69
N GLY A 41 0.30 -4.03 -10.84
CA GLY A 41 0.63 -2.86 -11.65
C GLY A 41 1.69 -2.01 -10.96
N LYS A 42 2.24 -1.03 -11.69
CA LYS A 42 3.07 0.02 -11.10
C LYS A 42 2.22 0.86 -10.14
N PHE A 43 2.71 1.13 -8.94
CA PHE A 43 2.01 1.95 -7.94
C PHE A 43 2.97 2.80 -7.11
N GLU A 44 2.43 3.80 -6.42
CA GLU A 44 3.21 4.70 -5.56
C GLU A 44 2.79 4.52 -4.10
N ALA A 45 3.76 4.31 -3.22
CA ALA A 45 3.53 4.15 -1.79
C ALA A 45 4.74 4.64 -0.99
N GLY A 46 4.49 5.32 0.14
CA GLY A 46 5.55 5.85 1.00
C GLY A 46 6.48 6.87 0.33
N GLY A 47 6.03 7.52 -0.76
CA GLY A 47 6.85 8.46 -1.55
C GLY A 47 7.76 7.80 -2.60
N TYR A 48 7.60 6.50 -2.85
CA TYR A 48 8.39 5.74 -3.84
C TYR A 48 7.50 5.14 -4.93
N LYS A 49 8.07 5.01 -6.13
CA LYS A 49 7.47 4.27 -7.25
C LYS A 49 7.90 2.81 -7.19
N TRP A 50 6.94 1.91 -7.10
CA TRP A 50 7.16 0.48 -7.10
C TRP A 50 6.93 -0.07 -8.52
N TYR A 51 7.95 -0.76 -9.02
CA TYR A 51 7.91 -1.49 -10.28
C TYR A 51 8.03 -2.97 -9.90
N THR A 52 7.00 -3.75 -10.18
CA THR A 52 6.97 -5.20 -9.93
C THR A 52 7.16 -5.97 -11.21
#